data_AF-A0A6G3MEB0-F1
#
_entry.id   AF-A0A6G3MEB0-F1
#
_cell.length_a   1.000
_cell.length_b   1.000
_cell.length_c   1.000
_cell.angle_alpha   90.00
_cell.angle_beta   90.00
_cell.angle_gamma   90.00
#
_symmetry.space_group_name_H-M   'P 1'
#
loop_
_entity.id
_entity.type
_entity.pdbx_description
1 polymer ?
#
loop_
_entity_poly.entity_id
_entity_poly.type
_entity_poly.pdbx_seq_one_letter_code
_entity_poly.pdbx_strand_id
1 'polypeptide(L)'
;IMEIDYVYFTIYDTRISSIGDDFIKQLKNIINKIHSIFREDCEKYIYDNNGIDISIKADKKPPCISGKHFHGGCLNDEYRILHLLLELNKIYPSLLIKIFDSDGDFLLIDSPFYTDKLHKSNEKYHTYIHNNKIIYLPDEMDKVANINSLLSAAAKNNQIYDELDHVTKRATNRINTLTSSLHSTSLYVPHIVAYFLQQYPFLISEIVHNFDNRYLYSINVWKVN
;
A
#
# COMPACT_ATOMS: atom_id res chain seq x y z
N ILE A 1 -3.57 19.12 13.97
CA ILE A 1 -3.17 19.38 12.56
C ILE A 1 -3.48 18.07 11.87
N MET A 2 -4.48 18.04 10.98
CA MET A 2 -4.91 16.79 10.34
C MET A 2 -3.76 16.28 9.45
N GLU A 3 -3.06 15.26 9.92
CA GLU A 3 -2.05 14.53 9.16
C GLU A 3 -2.71 13.88 7.94
N ILE A 4 -1.97 13.85 6.84
CA ILE A 4 -2.50 13.73 5.48
C ILE A 4 -2.57 12.24 5.09
N ASP A 5 -3.79 11.75 4.79
CA ASP A 5 -4.16 10.33 4.67
C ASP A 5 -3.61 9.58 3.42
N TYR A 6 -2.30 9.33 3.35
CA TYR A 6 -1.72 8.51 2.28
C TYR A 6 -0.89 7.35 2.78
N VAL A 7 -1.04 6.21 2.09
CA VAL A 7 -0.07 5.14 2.09
C VAL A 7 0.89 5.35 0.93
N TYR A 8 2.17 5.39 1.23
CA TYR A 8 3.25 5.48 0.27
C TYR A 8 3.97 4.14 0.15
N PHE A 9 4.43 3.85 -1.06
CA PHE A 9 5.30 2.71 -1.30
C PHE A 9 6.41 3.06 -2.28
N THR A 10 7.56 2.42 -2.08
CA THR A 10 8.69 2.51 -3.00
C THR A 10 9.20 1.12 -3.32
N ILE A 11 9.23 0.77 -4.60
CA ILE A 11 9.58 -0.57 -5.07
C ILE A 11 10.94 -0.50 -5.75
N TYR A 12 11.83 -1.36 -5.28
CA TYR A 12 13.16 -1.58 -5.80
C TYR A 12 13.26 -3.01 -6.35
N ASP A 13 13.95 -3.20 -7.48
CA ASP A 13 14.25 -4.54 -7.99
C ASP A 13 15.70 -4.90 -7.64
N THR A 14 15.88 -5.91 -6.79
CA THR A 14 17.20 -6.32 -6.28
C THR A 14 18.16 -6.79 -7.37
N ARG A 15 17.64 -7.16 -8.55
CA ARG A 15 18.45 -7.61 -9.69
C ARG A 15 19.15 -6.45 -10.41
N ILE A 16 18.82 -5.21 -10.07
CA ILE A 16 19.11 -4.07 -10.93
C ILE A 16 20.03 -3.09 -10.21
N SER A 17 21.16 -2.82 -10.86
CA SER A 17 22.21 -1.91 -10.37
C SER A 17 22.50 -0.75 -11.32
N SER A 18 21.91 -0.73 -12.54
CA SER A 18 22.09 0.34 -13.52
C SER A 18 20.86 0.56 -14.40
N ILE A 19 20.74 1.77 -14.95
CA ILE A 19 19.62 2.20 -15.80
C ILE A 19 19.92 1.82 -17.26
N GLY A 20 19.01 1.08 -17.89
CA GLY A 20 19.01 0.81 -19.33
C GLY A 20 17.59 0.78 -19.90
N ASP A 21 17.43 0.72 -21.22
CA ASP A 21 16.08 0.73 -21.84
C ASP A 21 15.24 -0.49 -21.45
N ASP A 22 15.88 -1.66 -21.33
CA ASP A 22 15.24 -2.89 -20.83
C ASP A 22 14.74 -2.75 -19.39
N PHE A 23 15.42 -1.92 -18.58
CA PHE A 23 15.01 -1.64 -17.20
C PHE A 23 13.73 -0.81 -17.15
N ILE A 24 13.64 0.27 -17.94
CA ILE A 24 12.42 1.08 -17.98
C ILE A 24 11.23 0.23 -18.45
N LYS A 25 11.46 -0.66 -19.43
CA LYS A 25 10.43 -1.61 -19.89
C LYS A 25 9.97 -2.54 -18.76
N GLN A 26 10.90 -3.07 -17.98
CA GLN A 26 10.58 -3.91 -16.83
C GLN A 26 9.81 -3.18 -15.74
N LEU A 27 10.21 -1.94 -15.39
CA LEU A 27 9.46 -1.12 -14.44
C LEU A 27 8.05 -0.83 -14.93
N LYS A 28 7.88 -0.52 -16.21
CA LYS A 28 6.55 -0.33 -16.82
C LYS A 28 5.70 -1.60 -16.73
N ASN A 29 6.28 -2.78 -16.91
CA ASN A 29 5.55 -4.04 -16.73
C ASN A 29 5.09 -4.24 -15.29
N ILE A 30 5.93 -3.90 -14.31
CA ILE A 30 5.56 -3.95 -12.88
C ILE A 30 4.41 -2.97 -12.60
N ILE A 31 4.48 -1.74 -13.11
CA ILE A 31 3.42 -0.73 -12.96
C ILE A 31 2.10 -1.22 -13.57
N ASN A 32 2.14 -1.78 -14.79
CA ASN A 32 0.96 -2.37 -15.42
C ASN A 32 0.38 -3.50 -14.57
N LYS A 33 1.24 -4.34 -13.96
CA LYS A 33 0.77 -5.41 -13.08
C LYS A 33 0.14 -4.87 -11.80
N ILE A 34 0.69 -3.81 -11.20
CA ILE A 34 0.08 -3.12 -10.06
C ILE A 34 -1.31 -2.61 -10.42
N HIS A 35 -1.46 -1.91 -11.55
CA HIS A 35 -2.77 -1.42 -11.99
C HIS A 35 -3.77 -2.56 -12.28
N SER A 36 -3.30 -3.69 -12.80
CA SER A 36 -4.15 -4.89 -12.98
C SER A 36 -4.67 -5.41 -11.65
N ILE A 37 -3.78 -5.65 -10.68
CA ILE A 37 -4.17 -6.16 -9.35
C ILE A 37 -5.09 -5.16 -8.65
N PHE A 38 -4.77 -3.87 -8.69
CA PHE A 38 -5.61 -2.83 -8.07
C PHE A 38 -7.01 -2.78 -8.69
N ARG A 39 -7.13 -2.90 -10.02
CA ARG A 39 -8.42 -2.90 -10.71
C ARG A 39 -9.26 -4.12 -10.33
N GLU A 40 -8.67 -5.31 -10.33
CA GLU A 40 -9.33 -6.56 -9.91
C GLU A 40 -9.83 -6.47 -8.45
N ASP A 41 -9.10 -5.71 -7.62
CA ASP A 41 -9.46 -5.48 -6.23
C ASP A 41 -10.62 -4.49 -6.07
N CYS A 42 -10.63 -3.42 -6.87
CA CYS A 42 -11.71 -2.42 -6.94
C CYS A 42 -13.05 -3.01 -7.43
N GLU A 43 -13.03 -4.14 -8.14
CA GLU A 43 -14.27 -4.84 -8.53
C GLU A 43 -14.97 -5.49 -7.33
N LYS A 44 -14.23 -5.79 -6.27
CA LYS A 44 -14.71 -6.52 -5.08
C LYS A 44 -14.86 -5.63 -3.86
N TYR A 45 -14.26 -4.45 -3.89
CA TYR A 45 -14.16 -3.55 -2.76
C TYR A 45 -14.23 -2.09 -3.21
N ILE A 46 -14.96 -1.29 -2.45
CA ILE A 46 -15.08 0.15 -2.67
C ILE A 46 -14.04 0.81 -1.77
N TYR A 47 -12.96 1.32 -2.38
CA TYR A 47 -12.00 2.17 -1.68
C TYR A 47 -12.62 3.53 -1.36
N ASP A 48 -12.10 4.17 -0.32
CA ASP A 48 -12.38 5.56 -0.01
C ASP A 48 -11.99 6.45 -1.19
N ASN A 49 -10.82 6.22 -1.81
CA ASN A 49 -10.43 6.82 -3.08
C ASN A 49 -9.94 5.77 -4.07
N ASN A 50 -10.47 5.77 -5.29
CA ASN A 50 -10.18 4.74 -6.29
C ASN A 50 -8.93 5.02 -7.16
N GLY A 51 -7.97 5.79 -6.65
CA GLY A 51 -6.73 6.15 -7.33
C GLY A 51 -5.50 5.50 -6.71
N ILE A 52 -4.56 5.08 -7.57
CA ILE A 52 -3.19 4.77 -7.17
C ILE A 52 -2.24 5.54 -8.09
N ASP A 53 -1.53 6.50 -7.51
CA ASP A 53 -0.55 7.31 -8.24
C ASP A 53 0.76 6.56 -8.27
N ILE A 54 1.31 6.30 -9.46
CA ILE A 54 2.55 5.54 -9.62
C ILE A 54 3.45 6.23 -10.63
N SER A 55 4.73 6.36 -10.29
CA SER A 55 5.73 7.00 -11.15
C SER A 55 7.08 6.30 -11.05
N ILE A 56 7.83 6.32 -12.16
CA ILE A 56 9.23 5.86 -12.18
C ILE A 56 10.13 7.00 -11.72
N LYS A 57 11.00 6.72 -10.76
CA LYS A 57 12.04 7.62 -10.25
C LYS A 57 13.40 7.14 -10.74
N ALA A 58 13.73 7.51 -11.99
CA ALA A 58 14.98 7.13 -12.64
C ALA A 58 16.20 7.92 -12.13
N ASP A 59 15.95 9.06 -11.51
CA ASP A 59 16.94 9.97 -10.91
C ASP A 59 17.47 9.48 -9.56
N LYS A 60 16.71 8.65 -8.86
CA LYS A 60 17.14 8.01 -7.61
C LYS A 60 18.21 6.95 -7.86
N LYS A 61 19.08 6.76 -6.86
CA LYS A 61 20.12 5.72 -6.84
C LYS A 61 19.89 4.84 -5.61
N PRO A 62 19.37 3.62 -5.76
CA PRO A 62 18.97 2.96 -7.01
C PRO A 62 17.66 3.54 -7.60
N PRO A 63 17.46 3.42 -8.92
CA PRO A 63 16.19 3.78 -9.55
C PRO A 63 15.05 2.93 -9.01
N CYS A 64 13.86 3.53 -8.86
CA CYS A 64 12.75 2.84 -8.23
C CYS A 64 11.38 3.24 -8.82
N ILE A 65 10.35 2.49 -8.45
CA ILE A 65 8.96 2.91 -8.64
C ILE A 65 8.51 3.54 -7.32
N SER A 66 7.94 4.73 -7.38
CA SER A 66 7.30 5.37 -6.24
C SER A 66 5.80 5.42 -6.51
N GLY A 67 5.00 5.01 -5.54
CA GLY A 67 3.57 5.18 -5.59
C GLY A 67 2.95 5.60 -4.28
N LYS A 68 1.71 6.07 -4.37
CA LYS A 68 0.92 6.49 -3.23
C LYS A 68 -0.57 6.24 -3.48
N HIS A 69 -1.31 6.06 -2.41
CA HIS A 69 -2.76 5.89 -2.42
C HIS A 69 -3.35 6.70 -1.26
N PHE A 70 -4.40 7.46 -1.55
CA PHE A 70 -5.14 8.20 -0.52
C PHE A 70 -6.12 7.26 0.15
N HIS A 71 -6.01 7.06 1.46
CA HIS A 71 -6.92 6.18 2.21
C HIS A 71 -7.98 6.93 3.00
N GLY A 72 -7.89 8.26 3.14
CA GLY A 72 -8.90 9.08 3.85
C GLY A 72 -9.18 8.65 5.28
N GLY A 73 -8.19 8.11 5.99
CA GLY A 73 -8.35 7.54 7.34
C GLY A 73 -8.96 6.14 7.38
N CYS A 74 -9.27 5.54 6.22
CA CYS A 74 -9.78 4.17 6.13
C CYS A 74 -8.64 3.16 6.35
N LEU A 75 -8.55 2.63 7.57
CA LEU A 75 -7.58 1.58 7.91
C LEU A 75 -7.72 0.35 6.99
N ASN A 76 -8.92 0.03 6.51
CA ASN A 76 -9.10 -1.12 5.61
C ASN A 76 -8.37 -0.92 4.29
N ASP A 77 -8.42 0.29 3.73
CA ASP A 77 -7.75 0.64 2.46
C ASP A 77 -6.24 0.49 2.60
N GLU A 78 -5.66 0.91 3.73
CA GLU A 78 -4.23 0.72 4.02
C GLU A 78 -3.83 -0.76 3.97
N TYR A 79 -4.61 -1.63 4.63
CA TYR A 79 -4.37 -3.08 4.63
C TYR A 79 -4.60 -3.72 3.25
N ARG A 80 -5.46 -3.14 2.40
CA ARG A 80 -5.63 -3.61 1.03
C ARG A 80 -4.48 -3.19 0.12
N ILE A 81 -3.93 -1.99 0.29
CA ILE A 81 -2.68 -1.60 -0.39
C ILE A 81 -1.53 -2.52 0.05
N LEU A 82 -1.43 -2.85 1.34
CA LEU A 82 -0.48 -3.85 1.81
C LEU A 82 -0.70 -5.21 1.15
N HIS A 83 -1.96 -5.68 1.06
CA HIS A 83 -2.31 -6.92 0.37
C HIS A 83 -1.88 -6.91 -1.10
N LEU A 84 -2.17 -5.83 -1.82
CA LEU A 84 -1.75 -5.64 -3.20
C LEU A 84 -0.24 -5.79 -3.35
N LEU A 85 0.54 -5.18 -2.45
CA LEU A 85 1.99 -5.21 -2.51
C LEU A 85 2.56 -6.60 -2.15
N LEU A 86 1.91 -7.32 -1.23
CA LEU A 86 2.21 -8.73 -0.94
C LEU A 86 1.95 -9.61 -2.16
N GLU A 87 0.79 -9.46 -2.82
CA GLU A 87 0.47 -10.19 -4.05
C GLU A 87 1.46 -9.88 -5.17
N LEU A 88 1.86 -8.61 -5.32
CA LEU A 88 2.90 -8.23 -6.27
C LEU A 88 4.24 -8.92 -5.94
N ASN A 89 4.63 -8.97 -4.68
CA ASN A 89 5.89 -9.59 -4.25
C ASN A 89 5.88 -11.12 -4.41
N LYS A 90 4.73 -11.78 -4.30
CA LYS A 90 4.59 -13.21 -4.66
C LYS A 90 4.90 -13.46 -6.13
N ILE A 91 4.48 -12.55 -7.01
CA ILE A 91 4.71 -12.65 -8.46
C ILE A 91 6.16 -12.29 -8.80
N TYR A 92 6.73 -11.31 -8.09
CA TYR A 92 8.10 -10.85 -8.29
C TYR A 92 8.88 -10.89 -6.96
N PRO A 93 9.40 -12.08 -6.56
CA PRO A 93 10.13 -12.23 -5.30
C PRO A 93 11.40 -11.38 -5.20
N SER A 94 11.96 -10.95 -6.33
CA SER A 94 13.13 -10.08 -6.37
C SER A 94 12.85 -8.63 -5.96
N LEU A 95 11.59 -8.25 -5.76
CA LEU A 95 11.26 -6.89 -5.36
C LEU A 95 11.50 -6.70 -3.85
N LEU A 96 12.10 -5.56 -3.51
CA LEU A 96 12.12 -5.01 -2.16
C LEU A 96 11.20 -3.80 -2.14
N ILE A 97 10.14 -3.86 -1.34
CA ILE A 97 9.09 -2.85 -1.34
C ILE A 97 9.10 -2.14 0.01
N LYS A 98 9.48 -0.86 0.05
CA LYS A 98 9.25 0.02 1.20
C LYS A 98 7.78 0.39 1.27
N ILE A 99 7.17 0.36 2.44
CA ILE A 99 5.82 0.90 2.69
C ILE A 99 5.88 1.82 3.91
N PHE A 100 5.26 3.00 3.81
CA PHE A 100 5.23 4.01 4.87
C PHE A 100 3.96 4.86 4.77
N ASP A 101 3.48 5.40 5.88
CA ASP A 101 2.36 6.34 5.92
C ASP A 101 2.87 7.80 6.03
N SER A 102 1.98 8.74 6.36
CA SER A 102 2.33 10.15 6.57
C SER A 102 3.34 10.40 7.68
N ASP A 103 3.38 9.51 8.66
CA ASP A 103 4.20 9.65 9.87
C ASP A 103 5.61 9.11 9.62
N GLY A 104 5.81 8.50 8.45
CA GLY A 104 7.09 8.03 7.93
C GLY A 104 7.34 6.55 8.18
N ASP A 105 6.49 5.88 8.95
CA ASP A 105 6.60 4.47 9.29
C ASP A 105 5.23 3.82 9.15
N PHE A 106 5.08 2.85 8.25
CA PHE A 106 3.82 2.09 8.13
C PHE A 106 3.68 1.20 9.37
N LEU A 107 3.09 1.78 10.41
CA LEU A 107 2.80 1.09 11.64
C LEU A 107 1.60 0.20 11.36
N LEU A 108 1.82 -1.10 11.32
CA LEU A 108 0.73 -2.03 11.56
C LEU A 108 0.29 -1.77 13.00
N ILE A 109 -0.72 -0.92 13.19
CA ILE A 109 -1.29 -0.45 14.47
C ILE A 109 -1.58 -1.63 15.43
N ASP A 110 -1.68 -2.82 14.86
CA ASP A 110 -1.96 -4.11 15.47
C ASP A 110 -0.72 -4.96 15.84
N SER A 111 0.49 -4.46 15.61
CA SER A 111 1.75 -5.17 15.90
C SER A 111 2.43 -4.55 17.12
N PRO A 112 2.13 -5.01 18.35
CA PRO A 112 2.83 -4.57 19.56
C PRO A 112 4.30 -5.00 19.59
N PHE A 113 4.77 -5.72 18.57
CA PHE A 113 6.15 -6.11 18.36
C PHE A 113 6.94 -5.08 17.56
N TYR A 114 6.57 -3.80 17.65
CA TYR A 114 7.57 -2.74 17.64
C TYR A 114 8.48 -2.99 18.85
N THR A 115 9.40 -3.95 18.68
CA THR A 115 10.08 -4.59 19.80
C THR A 115 10.81 -3.55 20.64
N ASP A 116 10.92 -3.76 21.95
CA ASP A 116 11.79 -2.93 22.81
C ASP A 116 13.21 -2.77 22.24
N LYS A 117 13.67 -3.67 21.35
CA LYS A 117 14.94 -3.56 20.63
C LYS A 117 14.96 -2.43 19.59
N LEU A 118 13.88 -2.27 18.82
CA LEU A 118 13.72 -1.17 17.84
C LEU A 118 13.64 0.18 18.56
N HIS A 119 12.85 0.27 19.63
CA HIS A 119 12.73 1.48 20.45
C HIS A 119 14.02 1.88 21.18
N LYS A 120 14.89 0.92 21.52
CA LYS A 120 16.18 1.19 22.20
C LYS A 120 17.33 1.52 21.25
N SER A 121 17.13 1.39 19.94
CA SER A 121 18.14 1.80 18.97
C SER A 121 17.99 3.28 18.66
N ASN A 122 19.11 4.01 18.54
CA ASN A 122 19.10 5.39 18.02
C ASN A 122 18.87 5.43 16.49
N GLU A 123 18.64 4.27 15.86
CA GLU A 123 18.52 4.09 14.42
C GLU A 123 17.04 4.00 14.03
N LYS A 124 16.64 4.69 12.96
CA LYS A 124 15.28 4.57 12.40
C LYS A 124 15.20 3.33 11.51
N TYR A 125 14.14 2.56 11.66
CA TYR A 125 13.85 1.37 10.84
C TYR A 125 12.56 1.57 10.08
N HIS A 126 12.54 1.13 8.82
CA HIS A 126 11.38 1.20 7.95
C HIS A 126 10.80 -0.17 7.67
N THR A 127 9.50 -0.20 7.40
CA THR A 127 8.77 -1.41 6.99
C THR A 127 9.05 -1.74 5.53
N TYR A 128 9.45 -2.98 5.27
CA TYR A 128 9.69 -3.52 3.94
C TYR A 128 8.94 -4.83 3.71
N ILE A 129 8.67 -5.13 2.44
CA ILE A 129 8.21 -6.44 1.97
C ILE A 129 9.27 -7.03 1.06
N HIS A 130 9.67 -8.26 1.35
CA HIS A 130 10.62 -9.03 0.54
C HIS A 130 10.37 -10.53 0.72
N ASN A 131 10.47 -11.31 -0.35
CA ASN A 131 10.16 -12.75 -0.33
C ASN A 131 8.82 -13.10 0.35
N ASN A 132 7.78 -12.30 0.08
CA ASN A 132 6.44 -12.44 0.64
C ASN A 132 6.40 -12.38 2.18
N LYS A 133 7.34 -11.66 2.79
CA LYS A 133 7.39 -11.40 4.23
C LYS A 133 7.56 -9.92 4.51
N ILE A 134 7.04 -9.48 5.65
CA ILE A 134 7.28 -8.15 6.20
C ILE A 134 8.56 -8.20 7.03
N ILE A 135 9.51 -7.33 6.71
CA ILE A 135 10.79 -7.17 7.40
C ILE A 135 11.00 -5.72 7.79
N TYR A 136 11.82 -5.46 8.81
CA TYR A 136 12.31 -4.13 9.12
C TYR A 136 13.76 -3.98 8.71
N LEU A 137 14.10 -2.86 8.07
CA LEU A 137 15.49 -2.51 7.71
C LEU A 137 15.82 -1.07 8.15
N PRO A 138 17.08 -0.78 8.51
CA PRO A 138 17.53 0.58 8.82
C PRO A 138 17.29 1.57 7.66
N ASP A 139 17.09 2.84 7.99
CA ASP A 139 16.92 3.92 7.02
C ASP A 139 18.22 4.34 6.33
N GLU A 140 18.77 3.44 5.52
CA GLU A 140 20.02 3.66 4.79
C GLU A 140 19.86 3.54 3.27
N MET A 141 18.63 3.41 2.78
CA MET A 141 18.36 3.15 1.37
C MET A 141 18.99 4.19 0.43
N ASP A 142 18.93 5.47 0.82
CA ASP A 142 19.49 6.59 0.03
C ASP A 142 21.03 6.61 0.03
N LYS A 143 21.68 5.86 0.94
CA LYS A 143 23.14 5.73 1.03
C LYS A 143 23.65 4.49 0.29
N VAL A 144 22.75 3.59 -0.10
CA VAL A 144 23.11 2.28 -0.63
C VAL A 144 23.10 2.30 -2.15
N ALA A 145 24.28 2.16 -2.76
CA ALA A 145 24.39 2.03 -4.22
C ALA A 145 23.85 0.69 -4.77
N ASN A 146 23.76 -0.34 -3.92
CA ASN A 146 23.31 -1.68 -4.31
C ASN A 146 22.43 -2.32 -3.22
N ILE A 147 21.16 -2.56 -3.52
CA ILE A 147 20.17 -3.09 -2.57
C ILE A 147 20.62 -4.43 -1.96
N ASN A 148 21.31 -5.28 -2.73
CA ASN A 148 21.82 -6.56 -2.22
C ASN A 148 22.87 -6.35 -1.13
N SER A 149 23.63 -5.26 -1.19
CA SER A 149 24.59 -4.93 -0.12
C SER A 149 23.87 -4.59 1.17
N LEU A 150 22.76 -3.82 1.13
CA LEU A 150 21.92 -3.54 2.29
C LEU A 150 21.32 -4.83 2.87
N LEU A 151 20.71 -5.68 2.03
CA LEU A 151 20.16 -6.96 2.50
C LEU A 151 21.25 -7.84 3.12
N SER A 152 22.43 -7.90 2.52
CA SER A 152 23.55 -8.68 3.06
C SER A 152 24.13 -8.11 4.35
N ALA A 153 24.21 -6.78 4.49
CA ALA A 153 24.73 -6.11 5.67
C ALA A 153 23.73 -6.24 6.83
N ALA A 154 22.45 -6.01 6.56
CA ALA A 154 21.39 -6.20 7.52
C ALA A 154 21.33 -7.65 7.99
N ALA A 155 21.51 -8.64 7.09
CA ALA A 155 21.57 -10.05 7.46
C ALA A 155 22.77 -10.36 8.36
N LYS A 156 23.97 -9.85 8.01
CA LYS A 156 25.19 -10.05 8.81
C LYS A 156 25.12 -9.44 10.20
N ASN A 157 24.48 -8.28 10.31
CA ASN A 157 24.36 -7.54 11.56
C ASN A 157 23.15 -7.98 12.41
N ASN A 158 22.39 -9.01 12.00
CA ASN A 158 21.10 -9.37 12.60
C ASN A 158 20.11 -8.19 12.69
N GLN A 159 20.21 -7.25 11.75
CA GLN A 159 19.34 -6.08 11.61
C GLN A 159 18.16 -6.35 10.65
N ILE A 160 18.11 -7.52 10.01
CA ILE A 160 16.87 -8.04 9.43
C ILE A 160 16.09 -8.72 10.54
N TYR A 161 15.04 -8.06 11.00
CA TYR A 161 14.07 -8.68 11.88
C TYR A 161 13.12 -9.54 11.02
N ASP A 162 13.55 -10.75 10.63
CA ASP A 162 12.74 -11.77 9.92
C ASP A 162 11.84 -12.57 10.90
N GLU A 163 12.02 -12.42 12.22
CA GLU A 163 11.17 -13.06 13.25
C GLU A 163 9.72 -12.52 13.28
N LEU A 164 9.37 -11.65 12.32
CA LEU A 164 8.05 -11.08 12.11
C LEU A 164 7.10 -11.98 11.30
N ASP A 165 7.35 -13.29 11.21
CA ASP A 165 6.35 -14.25 10.72
C ASP A 165 4.98 -14.05 11.39
N HIS A 166 4.96 -13.66 12.67
CA HIS A 166 3.75 -13.32 13.41
C HIS A 166 3.06 -12.04 12.89
N VAL A 167 3.82 -11.03 12.48
CA VAL A 167 3.29 -9.77 11.89
C VAL A 167 2.79 -10.00 10.49
N THR A 168 3.55 -10.72 9.67
CA THR A 168 3.11 -11.13 8.33
C THR A 168 1.81 -11.95 8.46
N LYS A 169 1.77 -12.94 9.37
CA LYS A 169 0.54 -13.72 9.65
C LYS A 169 -0.61 -12.87 10.16
N ARG A 170 -0.35 -11.88 11.02
CA ARG A 170 -1.40 -11.00 11.53
C ARG A 170 -1.96 -10.11 10.42
N ALA A 171 -1.09 -9.51 9.61
CA ALA A 171 -1.49 -8.73 8.46
C ALA A 171 -2.32 -9.57 7.49
N THR A 172 -1.87 -10.78 7.14
CA THR A 172 -2.64 -11.67 6.26
C THR A 172 -3.95 -12.13 6.90
N ASN A 173 -3.99 -12.43 8.19
CA ASN A 173 -5.22 -12.76 8.90
C ASN A 173 -6.22 -11.60 8.89
N ARG A 174 -5.74 -10.36 9.10
CA ARG A 174 -6.58 -9.16 9.03
C ARG A 174 -7.12 -8.98 7.63
N ILE A 175 -6.28 -9.08 6.59
CA ILE A 175 -6.71 -9.04 5.18
C ILE A 175 -7.76 -10.11 4.87
N ASN A 176 -7.57 -11.34 5.33
CA ASN A 176 -8.53 -12.42 5.15
C ASN A 176 -9.86 -12.13 5.86
N THR A 177 -9.80 -11.60 7.08
CA THR A 177 -10.98 -11.20 7.87
C THR A 177 -11.72 -10.04 7.20
N LEU A 178 -10.99 -9.06 6.66
CA LEU A 178 -11.58 -7.96 5.88
C LEU A 178 -12.30 -8.51 4.66
N THR A 179 -11.68 -9.45 3.94
CA THR A 179 -12.26 -10.05 2.74
C THR A 179 -13.51 -10.89 3.05
N SER A 180 -13.53 -11.60 4.18
CA SER A 180 -14.68 -12.42 4.59
C SER A 180 -15.82 -11.62 5.22
N SER A 181 -15.54 -10.40 5.69
CA SER A 181 -16.54 -9.51 6.30
C SER A 181 -17.10 -8.46 5.34
N LEU A 182 -16.78 -8.53 4.04
CA LEU A 182 -17.34 -7.64 3.03
C LEU A 182 -18.85 -7.85 2.91
N HIS A 183 -19.61 -6.78 3.18
CA HIS A 183 -21.04 -6.74 2.89
C HIS A 183 -21.25 -6.33 1.43
N SER A 184 -22.14 -7.03 0.72
CA SER A 184 -22.66 -6.59 -0.58
C SER A 184 -24.16 -6.34 -0.49
N THR A 185 -24.64 -5.29 -1.14
CA THR A 185 -26.07 -4.98 -1.21
C THR A 185 -26.47 -4.66 -2.65
N SER A 186 -27.68 -5.01 -3.04
CA SER A 186 -28.23 -4.68 -4.34
C SER A 186 -29.01 -3.38 -4.26
N LEU A 187 -28.70 -2.43 -5.13
CA LEU A 187 -29.34 -1.11 -5.17
C LEU A 187 -30.02 -0.93 -6.53
N TYR A 188 -31.23 -0.37 -6.52
CA TYR A 188 -31.89 0.08 -7.74
C TYR A 188 -31.45 1.51 -8.03
N VAL A 189 -30.83 1.72 -9.19
CA VAL A 189 -30.42 3.03 -9.66
C VAL A 189 -31.02 3.29 -11.05
N PRO A 190 -31.22 4.56 -11.45
CA PRO A 190 -31.65 4.88 -12.81
C PRO A 190 -30.72 4.25 -13.85
N HIS A 191 -31.27 3.87 -15.01
CA HIS A 191 -30.51 3.12 -16.02
C HIS A 191 -29.21 3.82 -16.45
N ILE A 192 -29.24 5.15 -16.57
CA ILE A 192 -28.05 5.92 -16.95
C ILE A 192 -26.95 5.87 -15.88
N VAL A 193 -27.34 5.82 -14.60
CA VAL A 193 -26.40 5.68 -13.47
C VAL A 193 -25.81 4.28 -13.48
N ALA A 194 -26.63 3.24 -13.66
CA ALA A 194 -26.14 1.86 -13.79
C ALA A 194 -25.13 1.72 -14.93
N TYR A 195 -25.41 2.34 -16.09
CA TYR A 195 -24.49 2.33 -17.23
C TYR A 195 -23.13 2.94 -16.88
N PHE A 196 -23.09 4.13 -16.27
CA PHE A 196 -21.83 4.76 -15.88
C PHE A 196 -21.10 3.98 -14.79
N LEU A 197 -21.79 3.44 -13.80
CA LEU A 197 -21.16 2.64 -12.74
C LEU A 197 -20.58 1.33 -13.25
N GLN A 198 -21.16 0.74 -14.30
CA GLN A 198 -20.59 -0.43 -14.96
C GLN A 198 -19.31 -0.11 -15.74
N GLN A 199 -19.26 1.04 -16.41
CA GLN A 199 -18.07 1.48 -17.18
C GLN A 199 -16.98 2.06 -16.28
N TYR A 200 -17.39 2.71 -15.19
CA TYR A 200 -16.53 3.43 -14.27
C TYR A 200 -16.92 3.10 -12.82
N PRO A 201 -16.61 1.88 -12.33
CA PRO A 201 -16.95 1.47 -10.95
C PRO A 201 -16.36 2.41 -9.89
N PHE A 202 -15.26 3.09 -10.22
CA PHE A 202 -14.61 4.03 -9.33
C PHE A 202 -15.50 5.22 -8.91
N LEU A 203 -16.55 5.54 -9.68
CA LEU A 203 -17.48 6.61 -9.36
C LEU A 203 -18.30 6.34 -8.08
N ILE A 204 -18.37 5.09 -7.61
CA ILE A 204 -19.07 4.77 -6.36
C ILE A 204 -18.45 5.53 -5.17
N SER A 205 -17.12 5.52 -5.06
CA SER A 205 -16.37 6.26 -4.03
C SER A 205 -16.72 7.75 -4.08
N GLU A 206 -16.64 8.36 -5.26
CA GLU A 206 -16.96 9.77 -5.48
C GLU A 206 -18.43 10.08 -5.08
N ILE A 207 -19.37 9.19 -5.39
CA ILE A 207 -20.78 9.34 -5.00
C ILE A 207 -20.92 9.29 -3.48
N VAL A 208 -20.25 8.35 -2.81
CA VAL A 208 -20.28 8.19 -1.34
C VAL A 208 -19.70 9.44 -0.67
N HIS A 209 -18.55 9.92 -1.12
CA HIS A 209 -17.94 11.15 -0.61
C HIS A 209 -18.82 12.38 -0.79
N ASN A 210 -19.39 12.57 -1.98
CA ASN A 210 -20.30 13.68 -2.22
C ASN A 210 -21.60 13.56 -1.45
N PHE A 211 -22.07 12.34 -1.16
CA PHE A 211 -23.19 12.13 -0.25
C PHE A 211 -22.80 12.59 1.16
N ASP A 212 -21.75 12.01 1.75
CA ASP A 212 -21.35 12.29 3.13
C ASP A 212 -21.07 13.79 3.38
N ASN A 213 -20.33 14.42 2.46
CA ASN A 213 -20.06 15.86 2.51
C ASN A 213 -21.33 16.72 2.45
N ARG A 214 -22.37 16.30 1.72
CA ARG A 214 -23.66 17.03 1.67
C ARG A 214 -24.48 16.84 2.95
N TYR A 215 -24.32 15.72 3.66
CA TYR A 215 -25.04 15.45 4.90
C TYR A 215 -24.38 16.03 6.15
N LEU A 216 -23.05 16.19 6.17
CA LEU A 216 -22.34 16.92 7.22
C LEU A 216 -22.78 18.39 7.34
N TYR A 217 -23.22 19.03 6.24
CA TYR A 217 -23.79 20.40 6.26
C TYR A 217 -25.32 20.45 6.37
N SER A 218 -26.04 19.31 6.35
CA SER A 218 -27.51 19.28 6.36
C SER A 218 -28.16 18.59 7.57
N ILE A 219 -27.41 18.33 8.65
CA ILE A 219 -27.94 17.81 9.93
C ILE A 219 -29.01 18.71 10.61
N ASN A 220 -29.35 19.88 10.06
CA ASN A 220 -30.44 20.71 10.60
C ASN A 220 -31.84 20.46 10.02
N VAL A 221 -32.06 19.58 9.03
CA VAL A 221 -33.44 19.44 8.48
C VAL A 221 -33.78 18.03 8.02
N TRP A 222 -34.09 17.11 8.94
CA TRP A 222 -35.05 16.03 8.65
C TRP A 222 -35.88 15.73 9.90
N LYS A 223 -37.05 16.39 9.99
CA LYS A 223 -38.15 15.95 10.85
C LYS A 223 -38.92 14.91 10.05
N VAL A 224 -38.85 13.65 10.49
CA VAL A 224 -39.60 12.54 9.89
C VAL A 224 -41.09 12.77 10.19
N ASN A 225 -41.91 12.85 9.14
CA ASN A 225 -43.35 12.58 9.20
C ASN A 225 -43.59 11.18 8.65
#